data_AF-A0AAW1KA59-F1
#
_entry.id   AF-A0AAW1KA59-F1
#
_cell.length_a   1.000
_cell.length_b   1.000
_cell.length_c   1.000
_cell.angle_alpha   90.00
_cell.angle_beta   90.00
_cell.angle_gamma   90.00
#
_symmetry.space_group_name_H-M   'P 1'
#
loop_
_entity.id
_entity.type
_entity.pdbx_description
1 polymer ?
#
loop_
_entity_poly.entity_id
_entity_poly.type
_entity_poly.pdbx_seq_one_letter_code
_entity_poly.pdbx_strand_id
1 'polypeptide(L)'
;MKDSVTISGIIKLTATNYPIWKPRMKDILYCKDLHHVVETSTKPDDKTEDAWNTINRKVVGLIRQFIDQSVFQHVANYTMANIL
;
A
#
# COMPACT_ATOMS: atom_id res chain seq x y z
N MET A 1 -21.59 7.72 -8.54
CA MET A 1 -20.84 8.38 -7.45
C MET A 1 -20.09 7.26 -6.74
N LYS A 2 -18.75 7.17 -6.85
CA LYS A 2 -17.99 6.15 -6.12
C LYS A 2 -17.75 6.72 -4.74
N ASP A 3 -18.42 6.18 -3.74
CA ASP A 3 -18.22 6.59 -2.35
C ASP A 3 -16.75 6.40 -2.00
N SER A 4 -16.05 7.51 -1.85
CA SER A 4 -14.69 7.50 -1.32
C SER A 4 -14.83 7.24 0.17
N VAL A 5 -14.81 5.96 0.56
CA VAL A 5 -14.72 5.57 1.97
C VAL A 5 -13.47 6.24 2.53
N THR A 6 -13.69 7.27 3.34
CA THR A 6 -12.63 7.96 4.06
C THR A 6 -12.27 7.09 5.23
N ILE A 7 -11.13 6.42 5.15
CA ILE A 7 -10.64 5.54 6.22
C ILE A 7 -10.09 6.41 7.35
N SER A 8 -10.99 6.96 8.16
CA SER A 8 -10.67 7.73 9.36
C SER A 8 -10.38 6.78 10.52
N GLY A 9 -9.22 6.92 11.17
CA GLY A 9 -8.88 6.15 12.39
C GLY A 9 -7.81 5.05 12.22
N ILE A 10 -7.17 4.94 11.06
CA ILE A 10 -6.03 4.03 10.93
C ILE A 10 -4.75 4.70 11.40
N ILE A 11 -4.00 3.95 12.21
CA ILE A 11 -2.71 4.31 12.77
C ILE A 11 -1.73 4.55 11.62
N LYS A 12 -1.02 5.68 11.63
CA LYS A 12 0.11 5.90 10.71
C LYS A 12 1.33 5.11 11.17
N LEU A 13 2.13 4.60 10.24
CA LEU A 13 3.38 3.93 10.54
C LEU A 13 4.35 4.91 11.17
N THR A 14 4.86 4.58 12.36
CA THR A 14 5.95 5.26 13.04
C THR A 14 7.11 4.28 13.24
N ALA A 15 8.22 4.75 13.81
CA ALA A 15 9.38 3.91 14.11
C ALA A 15 9.10 2.77 15.10
N THR A 16 8.00 2.81 15.85
CA THR A 16 7.75 1.90 16.98
C THR A 16 6.52 1.01 16.83
N ASN A 17 5.68 1.21 15.81
CA ASN A 17 4.37 0.57 15.72
C ASN A 17 4.17 -0.38 14.52
N TYR A 18 5.24 -0.72 13.79
CA TYR A 18 5.17 -1.62 12.62
C TYR A 18 4.39 -2.93 12.87
N PRO A 19 4.57 -3.64 14.01
CA PRO A 19 3.81 -4.87 14.28
C PRO A 19 2.29 -4.67 14.36
N ILE A 20 1.83 -3.47 14.70
CA ILE A 20 0.40 -3.11 14.76
C ILE A 20 -0.07 -2.55 13.41
N TRP A 21 0.76 -1.73 12.77
CA TRP A 21 0.46 -1.10 11.49
C TRP A 21 0.34 -2.12 10.36
N LYS A 22 1.25 -3.10 10.29
CA LYS A 22 1.31 -4.09 9.20
C LYS A 22 0.02 -4.88 9.01
N PRO A 23 -0.57 -5.54 10.02
CA PRO A 23 -1.83 -6.27 9.83
C PRO A 23 -2.97 -5.34 9.42
N ARG A 24 -3.07 -4.13 10.00
CA ARG A 24 -4.10 -3.15 9.61
C ARG A 24 -3.95 -2.71 8.15
N MET A 25 -2.73 -2.49 7.68
CA MET A 25 -2.49 -2.16 6.27
C MET A 25 -2.88 -3.31 5.35
N LYS A 26 -2.58 -4.55 5.73
CA LYS A 26 -3.04 -5.73 4.99
C LYS A 26 -4.57 -5.77 4.89
N ASP A 27 -5.28 -5.55 5.99
CA ASP A 27 -6.75 -5.53 5.99
C ASP A 27 -7.32 -4.47 5.03
N ILE A 28 -6.74 -3.26 4.97
CA ILE A 28 -7.13 -2.22 4.00
C ILE A 28 -6.93 -2.72 2.56
N LEU A 29 -5.79 -3.35 2.28
CA LEU A 29 -5.47 -3.85 0.94
C LEU A 29 -6.42 -4.98 0.55
N TYR A 30 -6.78 -5.86 1.49
CA TYR A 30 -7.81 -6.88 1.28
C TYR A 30 -9.17 -6.25 0.96
N CYS A 31 -9.64 -5.28 1.77
CA CYS A 31 -10.91 -4.59 1.54
C CYS A 31 -10.98 -3.80 0.22
N LYS A 32 -9.83 -3.53 -0.41
CA LYS A 32 -9.72 -2.81 -1.69
C LYS A 32 -9.40 -3.72 -2.87
N ASP A 33 -9.35 -5.04 -2.67
CA ASP A 33 -8.92 -6.03 -3.67
C ASP A 33 -7.48 -5.79 -4.20
N LEU A 34 -6.61 -5.20 -3.37
CA LEU A 34 -5.22 -4.86 -3.68
C LEU A 34 -4.18 -5.73 -2.96
N HIS A 35 -4.61 -6.68 -2.12
CA HIS A 35 -3.72 -7.57 -1.35
C HIS A 35 -2.75 -8.35 -2.24
N HIS A 36 -3.20 -8.84 -3.40
CA HIS A 36 -2.38 -9.59 -4.34
C HIS A 36 -1.10 -8.85 -4.76
N VAL A 37 -1.13 -7.50 -4.80
CA VAL A 37 -0.01 -6.67 -5.25
C VAL A 37 1.16 -6.67 -4.27
N VAL A 38 0.88 -6.80 -2.97
CA VAL A 38 1.91 -6.90 -1.94
C VAL A 38 2.36 -8.34 -1.68
N GLU A 39 1.59 -9.31 -2.17
CA GLU A 39 1.87 -10.75 -2.02
C GLU A 39 2.69 -11.31 -3.19
N THR A 40 2.60 -10.71 -4.38
CA THR A 40 3.43 -11.07 -5.54
C THR A 40 4.57 -10.08 -5.77
N SER A 41 5.76 -10.61 -6.08
CA SER A 41 6.89 -9.82 -6.57
C SER A 41 6.90 -9.69 -8.10
N THR A 42 6.04 -10.42 -8.80
CA THR A 42 6.02 -10.50 -10.27
C THR A 42 4.66 -10.09 -10.84
N LYS A 43 4.71 -9.51 -12.04
CA LYS A 43 3.53 -9.20 -12.83
C LYS A 43 2.77 -10.49 -13.19
N PRO A 44 1.44 -10.55 -12.97
CA PRO A 44 0.62 -11.63 -13.49
C PRO A 44 0.61 -11.71 -15.04
N ASP A 45 0.52 -12.92 -15.61
CA ASP A 45 0.52 -13.12 -17.07
C ASP A 45 -0.71 -12.51 -17.76
N ASP A 46 -1.84 -12.43 -17.06
CA ASP A 46 -3.11 -11.84 -17.54
C ASP A 46 -3.07 -10.30 -17.61
N LYS A 47 -2.00 -9.64 -17.16
CA LYS A 47 -1.89 -8.18 -17.12
C LYS A 47 -0.80 -7.66 -18.05
N THR A 48 -1.07 -6.52 -18.68
CA THR A 48 -0.04 -5.75 -19.38
C THR A 48 0.90 -5.11 -18.36
N GLU A 49 2.13 -4.82 -18.79
CA GLU A 49 3.15 -4.13 -17.98
C GLU A 49 2.63 -2.79 -17.44
N ASP A 50 2.02 -1.97 -18.30
CA ASP A 50 1.46 -0.67 -17.93
C ASP A 50 0.31 -0.78 -16.92
N ALA A 51 -0.58 -1.75 -17.09
CA ALA A 51 -1.68 -1.98 -16.15
C ALA A 51 -1.14 -2.41 -14.78
N TRP A 52 -0.12 -3.26 -14.77
CA TRP A 52 0.54 -3.69 -13.54
C TRP A 52 1.29 -2.56 -12.83
N ASN A 53 2.05 -1.76 -13.57
CA ASN A 53 2.75 -0.58 -13.04
C ASN A 53 1.77 0.45 -12.48
N THR A 54 0.61 0.62 -13.13
CA THR A 54 -0.47 1.47 -12.62
C THR A 54 -1.03 0.95 -11.29
N ILE A 55 -1.26 -0.37 -11.18
CA ILE A 55 -1.75 -0.99 -9.95
C ILE A 55 -0.71 -0.86 -8.82
N ASN A 56 0.55 -1.20 -9.09
CA ASN A 56 1.66 -1.01 -8.14
C ASN A 56 1.74 0.43 -7.64
N ARG A 57 1.70 1.40 -8.55
CA ARG A 57 1.78 2.82 -8.18
C ARG A 57 0.61 3.25 -7.29
N LYS A 58 -0.60 2.75 -7.54
CA LYS A 58 -1.78 3.00 -6.69
C LYS A 58 -1.59 2.43 -5.29
N VAL A 59 -1.08 1.19 -5.17
CA VAL A 59 -0.84 0.56 -3.86
C VAL A 59 0.24 1.28 -3.08
N VAL A 60 1.36 1.63 -3.72
CA VAL A 60 2.42 2.44 -3.10
C VAL A 60 1.89 3.79 -2.63
N GLY A 61 1.07 4.46 -3.46
CA GLY A 61 0.43 5.72 -3.11
C GLY A 61 -0.50 5.58 -1.90
N LEU A 62 -1.29 4.51 -1.85
CA LEU A 62 -2.18 4.21 -0.74
C LEU A 62 -1.40 3.95 0.55
N ILE A 63 -0.40 3.07 0.53
CA ILE A 63 0.44 2.76 1.70
C ILE A 63 1.05 4.04 2.28
N ARG A 64 1.59 4.91 1.42
CA ARG A 64 2.21 6.19 1.81
C ARG A 64 1.25 7.16 2.51
N GLN A 65 -0.06 7.09 2.30
CA GLN A 65 -1.04 7.91 3.02
C GLN A 65 -1.10 7.56 4.52
N PHE A 66 -0.70 6.33 4.87
CA PHE A 66 -0.69 5.83 6.25
C PHE A 66 0.73 5.73 6.81
N ILE A 67 1.66 6.53 6.30
CA ILE A 67 3.02 6.63 6.83
C ILE A 67 3.17 7.98 7.51
N ASP A 68 3.71 7.98 8.73
CA ASP A 68 3.95 9.22 9.44
C ASP A 68 5.09 10.00 8.77
N GLN A 69 4.98 11.34 8.82
CA GLN A 69 5.98 12.21 8.23
C GLN A 69 7.39 11.95 8.79
N SER A 70 7.48 11.55 10.07
CA SER A 70 8.76 11.29 10.74
C SER A 70 9.55 10.14 10.13
N VAL A 71 8.89 9.20 9.44
CA VAL A 71 9.52 8.04 8.80
C VAL A 71 9.34 8.01 7.28
N PHE A 72 8.65 9.01 6.72
CA PHE A 72 8.32 9.07 5.29
C PHE A 72 9.56 9.06 4.38
N GLN A 73 10.65 9.73 4.79
CA GLN A 73 11.87 9.79 3.99
C GLN A 73 12.50 8.40 3.75
N HIS A 74 12.32 7.46 4.68
CA HIS A 74 12.82 6.09 4.52
C HIS A 74 12.07 5.30 3.46
N VAL A 75 10.82 5.67 3.17
CA VAL A 75 9.95 4.93 2.24
C VAL A 75 9.69 5.64 0.92
N ALA A 76 10.13 6.89 0.79
CA ALA A 76 9.81 7.77 -0.33
C ALA A 76 10.30 7.22 -1.68
N ASN A 77 11.37 6.42 -1.67
CA ASN A 77 12.02 5.91 -2.87
C ASN A 77 11.53 4.50 -3.29
N TYR A 78 10.73 3.80 -2.48
CA TYR A 78 10.23 2.48 -2.88
C TYR A 78 9.18 2.61 -3.99
N THR A 79 9.47 1.98 -5.12
CA THR A 79 8.61 1.99 -6.32
C THR A 79 7.65 0.80 -6.39
N MET A 80 7.94 -0.27 -5.65
CA MET A 80 7.18 -1.51 -5.64
C MET A 80 6.55 -1.75 -4.27
N ALA A 81 5.29 -2.14 -4.26
CA ALA A 81 4.51 -2.30 -3.03
C ALA A 81 4.99 -3.47 -2.17
N ASN A 82 5.52 -4.53 -2.78
CA ASN A 82 6.04 -5.71 -2.09
C ASN A 82 7.38 -5.47 -1.37
N ILE A 83 8.00 -4.29 -1.55
CA ILE A 83 9.28 -3.90 -0.93
C ILE A 83 9.04 -2.94 0.28
N LEU A 84 7.79 -2.53 0.53
CA LEU A 84 7.37 -1.72 1.68
C LEU A 84 6.98 -2.60 2.89
#